data_AF-A0A1Y3SJV9-F1
#
_entry.id   AF-A0A1Y3SJV9-F1
#
_cell.length_a   1.000
_cell.length_b   1.000
_cell.length_c   1.000
_cell.angle_alpha   90.00
_cell.angle_beta   90.00
_cell.angle_gamma   90.00
#
_symmetry.space_group_name_H-M   'P 1'
#
loop_
_entity.id
_entity.type
_entity.pdbx_description
1 polymer ?
#
loop_
_entity_poly.entity_id
_entity_poly.type
_entity_poly.pdbx_seq_one_letter_code
_entity_poly.pdbx_strand_id
1 'polypeptide(L)'
;MPTVYLTKEAKEAAKRGEMSRALGDALALKKHRERKSVDELAKEAGVARSSMDKLLRGENVRVEVLSMWKILEMAGMSVKRNKGDTVC
;
A
#
# COMPACT_ATOMS: atom_id res chain seq x y z
N MET A 1 -10.49 19.34 -26.30
CA MET A 1 -10.20 18.02 -25.68
C MET A 1 -11.53 17.36 -25.36
N PRO A 2 -11.80 16.13 -25.81
CA PRO A 2 -13.05 15.46 -25.46
C PRO A 2 -13.06 15.15 -23.97
N THR A 3 -14.12 15.55 -23.27
CA THR A 3 -14.31 15.35 -21.84
C THR A 3 -14.73 13.90 -21.61
N VAL A 4 -13.77 13.00 -21.42
CA VAL A 4 -14.06 11.59 -21.15
C VAL A 4 -14.47 11.46 -19.68
N TYR A 5 -15.76 11.25 -19.42
CA TYR A 5 -16.24 10.96 -18.07
C TYR A 5 -15.70 9.59 -17.64
N LEU A 6 -14.69 9.58 -16.77
CA LEU A 6 -14.22 8.35 -16.13
C LEU A 6 -15.41 7.67 -15.44
N THR A 7 -15.65 6.41 -15.79
CA THR A 7 -16.62 5.55 -15.10
C THR A 7 -16.26 5.48 -13.62
N LYS A 8 -17.24 5.19 -12.74
CA LYS A 8 -16.99 5.07 -11.29
C LYS A 8 -15.84 4.10 -11.00
N GLU A 9 -15.78 3.00 -11.73
CA GLU A 9 -14.74 1.97 -11.64
C GLU A 9 -13.35 2.51 -12.01
N ALA A 10 -13.25 3.32 -13.06
CA ALA A 10 -11.99 3.93 -13.48
C ALA A 10 -11.47 4.96 -12.45
N LYS A 11 -12.38 5.70 -11.80
CA LYS A 11 -12.03 6.61 -10.71
C LYS A 11 -11.52 5.86 -9.48
N GLU A 12 -12.14 4.75 -9.12
CA GLU A 12 -11.67 3.93 -8.00
C GLU A 12 -10.34 3.24 -8.29
N ALA A 13 -10.14 2.77 -9.52
CA ALA A 13 -8.86 2.22 -9.95
C ALA A 13 -7.72 3.26 -9.86
N ALA A 14 -7.98 4.50 -10.26
CA ALA A 14 -7.03 5.61 -10.12
C ALA A 14 -6.70 5.89 -8.65
N LYS A 15 -7.71 5.99 -7.78
CA LYS A 15 -7.50 6.18 -6.32
C LYS A 15 -6.67 5.05 -5.71
N ARG A 16 -6.95 3.80 -6.08
CA ARG A 16 -6.16 2.64 -5.62
C ARG A 16 -4.71 2.76 -6.07
N GLY A 17 -4.47 3.15 -7.32
CA GLY A 17 -3.11 3.37 -7.84
C GLY A 17 -2.34 4.47 -7.11
N GLU A 18 -2.99 5.59 -6.81
CA GLU A 18 -2.39 6.68 -6.03
C GLU A 18 -2.02 6.24 -4.61
N MET A 19 -2.92 5.52 -3.93
CA MET A 19 -2.64 4.99 -2.58
C MET A 19 -1.47 4.00 -2.58
N SER A 20 -1.39 3.13 -3.58
CA SER A 20 -0.31 2.14 -3.67
C SER A 20 1.04 2.78 -3.95
N ARG A 21 1.09 3.85 -4.76
CA ARG A 21 2.31 4.65 -4.94
C ARG A 21 2.74 5.34 -3.64
N ALA A 22 1.80 5.99 -2.95
CA ALA A 22 2.09 6.63 -1.66
C ALA A 22 2.60 5.63 -0.61
N LEU A 23 2.05 4.42 -0.60
CA LEU A 23 2.54 3.34 0.26
C LEU A 23 3.97 2.92 -0.12
N GLY A 24 4.25 2.75 -1.41
CA GLY A 24 5.59 2.41 -1.90
C GLY A 24 6.63 3.46 -1.52
N ASP A 25 6.31 4.74 -1.68
CA ASP A 25 7.17 5.86 -1.29
C ASP A 25 7.44 5.87 0.23
N ALA A 26 6.42 5.66 1.05
CA ALA A 26 6.57 5.59 2.50
C ALA A 26 7.48 4.43 2.93
N LEU A 27 7.32 3.26 2.31
CA LEU A 27 8.18 2.10 2.56
C LEU A 27 9.63 2.33 2.08
N ALA A 28 9.81 3.01 0.95
CA ALA A 28 11.14 3.38 0.44
C ALA A 28 11.85 4.37 1.38
N LEU A 29 11.12 5.34 1.93
CA LEU A 29 11.64 6.27 2.93
C LEU A 29 12.05 5.53 4.21
N LYS A 30 11.23 4.60 4.70
CA LYS A 30 11.58 3.77 5.87
C LYS A 30 12.82 2.92 5.60
N LYS A 31 12.88 2.25 4.45
CA LYS A 31 14.05 1.48 4.00
C LYS A 31 15.32 2.32 4.05
N HIS A 32 15.29 3.54 3.50
CA HIS A 32 16.42 4.44 3.47
C HIS A 32 16.81 4.93 4.88
N ARG A 33 15.82 5.29 5.71
CA ARG A 33 16.03 5.77 7.07
C ARG A 33 16.66 4.73 7.98
N GLU A 34 16.20 3.48 7.89
CA GLU A 34 16.67 2.37 8.74
C GLU A 34 17.84 1.60 8.12
N ARG A 35 18.26 1.95 6.89
CA ARG A 35 19.28 1.24 6.10
C ARG A 35 19.03 -0.28 5.98
N LYS A 36 17.75 -0.68 6.01
CA LYS A 36 17.34 -2.08 5.87
C LYS A 36 17.39 -2.53 4.42
N SER A 37 17.73 -3.80 4.23
CA SER A 37 17.56 -4.49 2.96
C SER A 37 16.08 -4.75 2.68
N VAL A 38 15.75 -5.01 1.41
CA VAL A 38 14.37 -5.41 1.03
C VAL A 38 13.98 -6.74 1.68
N ASP A 39 14.95 -7.64 1.88
CA ASP A 39 14.73 -8.93 2.53
C ASP A 39 14.38 -8.78 4.02
N GLU A 40 15.01 -7.86 4.73
CA GLU A 40 14.68 -7.59 6.14
C GLU A 40 13.29 -6.98 6.29
N LEU A 41 12.94 -6.00 5.43
CA LEU A 41 11.60 -5.42 5.38
C LEU A 41 10.54 -6.47 5.05
N ALA A 42 10.82 -7.35 4.10
CA ALA A 42 9.92 -8.43 3.72
C ALA A 42 9.69 -9.41 4.88
N LYS A 43 10.74 -9.79 5.61
CA LYS A 43 10.66 -10.62 6.81
C LYS A 43 9.84 -9.95 7.91
N GLU A 44 10.06 -8.65 8.14
CA GLU A 44 9.34 -7.87 9.16
C GLU A 44 7.84 -7.73 8.83
N ALA A 45 7.51 -7.50 7.56
CA ALA A 45 6.12 -7.54 7.05
C ALA A 45 5.50 -8.94 7.05
N GLY A 46 6.30 -10.00 7.08
CA GLY A 46 5.83 -11.37 6.86
C GLY A 46 5.32 -11.58 5.43
N VAL A 47 6.04 -11.08 4.43
CA VAL A 47 5.72 -11.27 3.01
C VAL A 47 6.95 -11.77 2.24
N ALA A 48 6.71 -12.35 1.06
CA ALA A 48 7.80 -12.69 0.16
C ALA A 48 8.56 -11.44 -0.29
N ARG A 49 9.88 -11.56 -0.47
CA ARG A 49 10.74 -10.48 -1.00
C ARG A 49 10.21 -9.91 -2.31
N SER A 50 9.74 -10.78 -3.22
CA SER A 50 9.17 -10.38 -4.50
C SER A 50 7.91 -9.53 -4.35
N SER A 51 7.08 -9.81 -3.35
CA SER A 51 5.90 -8.99 -3.02
C SER A 51 6.31 -7.64 -2.45
N MET A 52 7.31 -7.61 -1.57
CA MET A 52 7.83 -6.35 -1.01
C MET A 52 8.45 -5.46 -2.09
N ASP A 53 9.18 -6.04 -3.06
CA ASP A 53 9.76 -5.30 -4.18
C ASP A 53 8.69 -4.65 -5.06
N LYS A 54 7.60 -5.38 -5.35
CA LYS A 54 6.44 -4.83 -6.06
C LYS A 54 5.74 -3.71 -5.28
N LEU A 55 5.57 -3.87 -3.97
CA LEU A 55 5.01 -2.83 -3.11
C LEU A 55 5.87 -1.56 -3.10
N LEU A 56 7.20 -1.69 -3.05
CA LEU A 56 8.12 -0.56 -3.14
C LEU A 56 8.04 0.19 -4.48
N ARG A 57 7.67 -0.50 -5.56
CA ARG A 57 7.41 0.10 -6.88
C ARG A 57 6.01 0.72 -7.00
N GLY A 58 5.19 0.64 -5.96
CA GLY A 58 3.81 1.09 -5.95
C GLY A 58 2.85 0.20 -6.72
N GLU A 59 3.23 -1.07 -6.98
CA GLU A 59 2.36 -2.05 -7.61
C GLU A 59 1.40 -2.69 -6.59
N ASN A 60 0.21 -3.08 -7.08
CA ASN A 60 -0.77 -3.79 -6.27
C ASN A 60 -0.39 -5.26 -6.15
N VAL A 61 -0.27 -5.75 -4.91
CA VAL A 61 0.01 -7.16 -4.62
C VAL A 61 -1.05 -7.71 -3.69
N ARG A 62 -1.47 -8.96 -3.93
CA ARG A 62 -2.30 -9.69 -2.96
C ARG A 62 -1.42 -10.12 -1.79
N VAL A 63 -1.77 -9.65 -0.59
CA VAL A 63 -1.13 -10.01 0.67
C VAL A 63 -2.20 -10.42 1.67
N GLU A 64 -1.82 -11.21 2.67
CA GLU A 64 -2.72 -11.50 3.78
C GLU A 64 -3.05 -10.22 4.54
N VAL A 65 -4.27 -10.17 5.10
CA VAL A 65 -4.76 -8.98 5.81
C VAL A 65 -3.83 -8.60 6.96
N LEU A 66 -3.33 -9.59 7.72
CA LEU A 66 -2.39 -9.36 8.83
C LEU A 66 -1.07 -8.73 8.34
N SER A 67 -0.53 -9.21 7.22
CA SER A 67 0.67 -8.62 6.61
C SER A 67 0.42 -7.20 6.13
N MET A 68 -0.78 -6.91 5.60
CA MET A 68 -1.15 -5.55 5.19
C MET A 68 -1.17 -4.57 6.38
N TRP A 69 -1.71 -4.97 7.53
CA TRP A 69 -1.67 -4.14 8.75
C TRP A 69 -0.24 -3.83 9.19
N LYS A 70 0.63 -4.83 9.19
CA LYS A 70 2.07 -4.63 9.49
C LYS A 70 2.72 -3.69 8.49
N ILE A 71 2.46 -3.85 7.19
CA ILE A 71 3.01 -3.00 6.15
C ILE A 71 2.57 -1.54 6.34
N LEU A 72 1.30 -1.30 6.69
CA LEU A 72 0.78 0.03 6.95
C LEU A 72 1.39 0.66 8.20
N GLU A 73 1.53 -0.10 9.28
CA GLU A 73 2.22 0.33 10.50
C GLU A 73 3.67 0.70 10.21
N MET A 74 4.37 -0.14 9.44
CA MET A 74 5.72 0.16 8.99
C MET A 74 5.79 1.42 8.13
N ALA A 75 4.83 1.66 7.26
CA ALA A 75 4.73 2.88 6.47
C ALA A 75 4.29 4.12 7.29
N GLY A 76 3.98 3.96 8.58
CA GLY A 76 3.45 5.03 9.43
C GLY A 76 2.04 5.47 9.01
N MET A 77 1.32 4.63 8.28
CA MET A 77 -0.03 4.90 7.79
C MET A 77 -1.07 4.29 8.71
N SER A 78 -2.11 5.05 9.03
CA SER A 78 -3.25 4.55 9.81
C SER A 78 -4.48 4.40 8.93
N VAL A 79 -5.21 3.29 9.11
CA VAL A 79 -6.50 3.08 8.46
C VAL A 79 -7.56 3.79 9.29
N LYS A 80 -8.12 4.88 8.77
CA LYS A 80 -9.33 5.47 9.35
C LYS A 80 -10.54 4.66 8.85
N ARG A 81 -11.26 4.03 9.77
CA ARG A 81 -12.62 3.55 9.48
C ARG A 81 -13.49 4.78 9.25
N ASN A 82 -14.19 4.83 8.12
CA ASN A 82 -15.25 5.82 7.94
C ASN A 82 -16.31 5.54 9.02
N LYS A 83 -16.64 6.56 9.83
CA LYS A 83 -17.74 6.51 10.80
C LYS A 83 -19.08 6.44 10.05
N GLY A 84 -19.37 5.30 9.44
CA GLY A 84 -20.57 5.07 8.64
C GLY A 84 -20.96 3.59 8.48
N ASP A 85 -20.03 2.65 8.69
CA ASP A 85 -20.35 1.23 8.70
C ASP A 85 -20.67 0.78 10.12
N THR A 86 -21.92 1.01 10.52
CA THR A 86 -22.56 0.35 11.65
C THR A 86 -22.58 -1.16 11.35
N VAL A 87 -21.78 -1.94 12.06
CA VAL A 87 -21.92 -3.40 12.07
C VAL A 87 -22.83 -3.73 13.25
N CYS A 88 -24.06 -4.11 12.94
CA CYS A 88 -24.98 -4.78 13.85
C CYS A 88 -24.46 -6.18 14.20
#